data_AF-A0A817SNY3-F1
#
_entry.id   AF-A0A817SNY3-F1
#
_cell.length_a   1.000
_cell.length_b   1.000
_cell.length_c   1.000
_cell.angle_alpha   90.00
_cell.angle_beta   90.00
_cell.angle_gamma   90.00
#
_symmetry.space_group_name_H-M   'P 1'
#
loop_
_entity.id
_entity.type
_entity.pdbx_description
1 polymer ?
#
loop_
_entity_poly.entity_id
_entity_poly.type
_entity_poly.pdbx_seq_one_letter_code
_entity_poly.pdbx_strand_id
1 'polypeptide(L)'
;LYYGAWLSQGLIRDINKGEYLLQPLSPDDRRDPIRTLTRFHFMYDEWNWINSPQPQFRYFCKWMKRSILRRYPVMFGIFLPGMDYEDYDHIVPAIGIRYKNAEEYDPDDTLIYYDLYSKKPFEEALYEDEIGSTRTAMSRKTNAKNGCLPLEVNMIDFNNEA
;
A
#
# COMPACT_ATOMS: atom_id res chain seq x y z
N LEU A 1 -12.35 13.70 -7.27
CA LEU A 1 -12.65 13.20 -5.91
C LEU A 1 -13.21 11.79 -6.06
N TYR A 2 -12.66 10.79 -5.37
CA TYR A 2 -13.07 9.38 -5.56
C TYR A 2 -14.46 9.09 -4.97
N TYR A 3 -14.71 9.53 -3.73
CA TYR A 3 -16.00 9.37 -3.03
C TYR A 3 -16.81 10.67 -2.90
N GLY A 4 -16.49 11.69 -3.70
CA GLY A 4 -17.24 12.96 -3.70
C GLY A 4 -17.05 13.86 -2.46
N ALA A 5 -16.22 13.47 -1.49
CA ALA A 5 -15.87 14.28 -0.32
C ALA A 5 -14.45 14.86 -0.44
N TRP A 6 -14.27 16.08 0.05
CA TRP A 6 -12.96 16.67 0.29
C TRP A 6 -12.76 16.82 1.80
N LEU A 7 -11.72 16.16 2.33
CA LEU A 7 -11.37 16.21 3.74
C LEU A 7 -10.04 16.96 3.88
N SER A 8 -9.97 17.93 4.79
CA SER A 8 -8.73 18.67 5.01
C SER A 8 -7.67 17.77 5.63
N GLN A 9 -6.42 17.86 5.15
CA GLN A 9 -5.31 17.11 5.72
C GLN A 9 -5.10 17.40 7.21
N GLY A 10 -5.29 18.65 7.66
CA GLY A 10 -5.19 19.03 9.08
C GLY A 10 -6.12 18.22 9.98
N LEU A 11 -7.40 18.14 9.63
CA LEU A 11 -8.38 17.32 10.34
C LEU A 11 -7.99 15.84 10.42
N ILE A 12 -7.49 15.26 9.32
CA ILE A 12 -7.03 13.86 9.30
C ILE A 12 -5.86 13.67 10.27
N ARG A 13 -4.89 14.59 10.27
CA ARG A 13 -3.74 14.52 11.17
C ARG A 13 -4.12 14.71 12.64
N ASP A 14 -5.10 15.56 12.94
CA ASP A 14 -5.60 15.77 14.30
C ASP A 14 -6.30 14.54 14.87
N ILE A 15 -7.04 13.81 14.02
CA ILE A 15 -7.67 12.54 14.38
C ILE A 15 -6.60 11.45 14.59
N ASN A 16 -5.65 11.34 13.66
CA ASN A 16 -4.57 10.36 13.70
C ASN A 16 -3.45 10.69 14.69
N LYS A 17 -3.48 11.84 15.38
CA LYS A 17 -2.39 12.29 16.27
C LYS A 17 -1.03 12.38 15.59
N GLY A 18 -1.00 12.70 14.30
CA GLY A 18 0.22 12.79 13.53
C GLY A 18 0.02 12.56 12.04
N GLU A 19 1.07 12.10 11.37
CA GLU A 19 0.95 11.61 9.99
C GLU A 19 0.11 10.33 9.91
N TYR A 20 -0.37 10.04 8.70
CA TYR A 20 -1.06 8.78 8.44
C TYR A 20 -0.01 7.69 8.23
N LEU A 21 -0.12 6.61 8.98
CA LEU A 21 0.68 5.40 8.82
C LEU A 21 -0.22 4.26 8.36
N LEU A 22 0.32 3.26 7.65
CA LEU A 22 -0.45 2.04 7.36
C LEU A 22 -0.63 1.17 8.60
N GLN A 23 0.25 1.34 9.60
CA GLN A 23 0.15 0.70 10.91
C GLN A 23 0.96 1.48 11.96
N PRO A 24 0.71 1.28 13.27
CA PRO A 24 1.55 1.84 14.34
C PRO A 24 3.00 1.33 14.26
N LEU A 25 3.97 2.18 14.59
CA LEU A 25 5.41 1.80 14.61
C LEU A 25 5.88 1.24 15.96
N SER A 26 5.04 1.29 16.99
CA SER A 26 5.32 0.70 18.30
C SER A 26 4.03 0.57 19.12
N PRO A 27 4.01 -0.21 20.22
CA PRO A 27 2.84 -0.31 21.10
C PRO A 27 2.37 1.03 21.69
N ASP A 28 3.29 1.98 21.89
CA ASP A 28 3.00 3.31 22.42
C ASP A 28 2.64 4.33 21.32
N ASP A 29 2.77 3.95 20.04
CA ASP A 29 2.44 4.83 18.93
C ASP A 29 0.93 5.03 18.85
N ARG A 30 0.50 6.28 19.09
CA ARG A 30 -0.91 6.66 19.08
C ARG A 30 -1.42 6.95 17.67
N ARG A 31 -0.55 6.91 16.66
CA ARG A 31 -0.92 7.06 15.25
C ARG A 31 -1.55 5.77 14.76
N ASP A 32 -2.85 5.86 14.46
CA ASP A 32 -3.64 4.72 14.06
C ASP A 32 -4.56 5.12 12.89
N PRO A 33 -4.35 4.56 11.69
CA PRO A 33 -5.17 4.87 10.51
C PRO A 33 -6.64 4.51 10.68
N ILE A 34 -6.96 3.49 11.48
CA ILE A 34 -8.32 3.01 11.72
C ILE A 34 -9.16 4.10 12.39
N ARG A 35 -8.55 4.98 13.20
CA ARG A 35 -9.26 6.09 13.86
C ARG A 35 -9.90 7.03 12.84
N THR A 36 -9.17 7.38 11.79
CA THR A 36 -9.71 8.20 10.71
C THR A 36 -10.82 7.47 9.96
N LEU A 37 -10.59 6.21 9.59
CA LEU A 37 -11.58 5.42 8.85
C LEU A 37 -12.90 5.29 9.64
N THR A 38 -12.79 4.94 10.92
CA THR A 38 -13.93 4.84 11.85
C THR A 38 -14.63 6.18 12.05
N ARG A 39 -13.87 7.27 12.25
CA ARG A 39 -14.43 8.61 12.50
C ARG A 39 -15.27 9.14 11.35
N PHE A 40 -14.90 8.78 10.11
CA PHE A 40 -15.65 9.15 8.91
C PHE A 40 -16.59 8.05 8.43
N HIS A 41 -16.79 6.99 9.21
CA HIS A 41 -17.69 5.87 8.91
C HIS A 41 -17.35 5.18 7.58
N PHE A 42 -16.06 5.12 7.22
CA PHE A 42 -15.63 4.31 6.09
C PHE A 42 -15.78 2.83 6.43
N MET A 43 -16.32 2.07 5.49
CA MET A 43 -16.15 0.62 5.47
C MET A 43 -14.76 0.33 4.90
N TYR A 44 -13.98 -0.50 5.59
CA TYR A 44 -12.63 -0.85 5.18
C TYR A 44 -12.36 -2.34 5.43
N ASP A 45 -11.34 -2.84 4.74
CA ASP A 45 -10.76 -4.17 4.93
C ASP A 45 -9.24 -4.00 4.94
N GLU A 46 -8.53 -4.88 5.64
CA GLU A 46 -7.09 -4.83 5.78
C GLU A 46 -6.46 -6.11 5.27
N TRP A 47 -5.30 -5.96 4.63
CA TRP A 47 -4.52 -7.11 4.19
C TRP A 47 -4.02 -7.89 5.42
N ASN A 48 -4.40 -9.17 5.52
CA ASN A 48 -3.95 -10.04 6.59
C ASN A 48 -2.53 -10.57 6.30
N TRP A 49 -1.54 -9.70 6.46
CA TRP A 49 -0.14 -10.01 6.22
C TRP A 49 0.40 -11.09 7.19
N ILE A 50 -0.10 -11.14 8.42
CA ILE A 50 0.35 -12.09 9.47
C ILE A 50 0.11 -13.54 9.04
N ASN A 51 -1.07 -13.83 8.49
CA ASN A 51 -1.46 -15.19 8.13
C ASN A 51 -1.30 -15.50 6.63
N SER A 52 -0.71 -14.59 5.85
CA SER A 52 -0.52 -14.82 4.43
C SER A 52 0.69 -15.74 4.16
N PRO A 53 0.60 -16.68 3.21
CA PRO A 53 1.76 -17.45 2.77
C PRO A 53 2.87 -16.55 2.21
N GLN A 54 4.12 -16.94 2.43
CA GLN A 54 5.31 -16.30 1.87
C GLN A 54 5.76 -16.99 0.57
N PRO A 55 6.27 -16.24 -0.44
CA PRO A 55 6.31 -14.78 -0.51
C PRO A 55 4.89 -14.19 -0.68
N GLN A 56 4.62 -13.08 0.02
CA GLN A 56 3.27 -12.49 0.07
C GLN A 56 2.86 -11.77 -1.21
N PHE A 57 3.81 -11.34 -2.05
CA PHE A 57 3.58 -10.49 -3.22
C PHE A 57 2.36 -10.88 -4.06
N ARG A 58 2.30 -12.15 -4.51
CA ARG A 58 1.23 -12.62 -5.40
C ARG A 58 -0.12 -12.63 -4.69
N TYR A 59 -0.15 -13.04 -3.43
CA TYR A 59 -1.37 -13.08 -2.63
C TYR A 59 -1.88 -11.67 -2.33
N PHE A 60 -0.96 -10.75 -2.03
CA PHE A 60 -1.27 -9.33 -1.85
C PHE A 60 -1.82 -8.71 -3.15
N CYS A 61 -1.16 -8.93 -4.29
CA CYS A 61 -1.63 -8.45 -5.60
C CYS A 61 -3.02 -9.01 -5.95
N LYS A 62 -3.27 -10.28 -5.67
CA LYS A 62 -4.60 -10.91 -5.83
C LYS A 62 -5.64 -10.26 -4.92
N TRP A 63 -5.33 -10.03 -3.64
CA TRP A 63 -6.24 -9.34 -2.71
C TRP A 63 -6.52 -7.91 -3.17
N MET A 64 -5.48 -7.16 -3.54
CA MET A 64 -5.58 -5.78 -4.04
C MET A 64 -6.47 -5.72 -5.28
N LYS A 65 -6.26 -6.61 -6.26
CA LYS A 65 -7.12 -6.75 -7.44
C LYS A 65 -8.58 -6.91 -7.03
N ARG A 66 -8.89 -7.89 -6.17
CA ARG A 66 -10.27 -8.16 -5.75
C ARG A 66 -10.92 -6.96 -5.05
N SER A 67 -10.17 -6.22 -4.23
CA SER A 67 -10.63 -4.98 -3.58
C SER A 67 -10.97 -3.90 -4.61
N ILE A 68 -10.06 -3.66 -5.57
CA ILE A 68 -10.26 -2.68 -6.65
C ILE A 68 -11.47 -3.04 -7.51
N LEU A 69 -11.64 -4.31 -7.88
CA LEU A 69 -12.79 -4.77 -8.68
C LEU A 69 -14.13 -4.62 -7.94
N ARG A 70 -14.10 -4.63 -6.60
CA ARG A 70 -15.26 -4.32 -5.74
C ARG A 70 -15.45 -2.81 -5.51
N ARG A 71 -14.68 -1.96 -6.21
CA ARG A 71 -14.69 -0.49 -6.11
C ARG A 71 -14.20 0.05 -4.75
N TYR A 72 -13.30 -0.69 -4.12
CA TYR A 72 -12.53 -0.21 -2.97
C TYR A 72 -11.12 0.15 -3.44
N PRO A 73 -10.71 1.43 -3.40
CA PRO A 73 -9.32 1.79 -3.64
C PRO A 73 -8.47 1.23 -2.50
N VAL A 74 -7.22 0.89 -2.80
CA VAL A 74 -6.30 0.29 -1.84
C VAL A 74 -5.19 1.27 -1.53
N MET A 75 -5.00 1.59 -0.25
CA MET A 75 -3.81 2.29 0.23
C MET A 75 -2.72 1.26 0.50
N PHE A 76 -1.51 1.46 -0.04
CA PHE A 76 -0.43 0.50 0.11
C PHE A 76 0.94 1.19 0.19
N GLY A 77 1.90 0.47 0.77
CA GLY A 77 3.28 0.93 0.93
C GLY A 77 4.15 0.52 -0.26
N ILE A 78 5.08 1.37 -0.65
CA ILE A 78 6.11 1.09 -1.66
C ILE A 78 7.49 1.46 -1.14
N PHE A 79 8.52 0.81 -1.68
CA PHE A 79 9.90 1.23 -1.53
C PHE A 79 10.27 2.22 -2.64
N LEU A 80 10.99 3.28 -2.31
CA LEU A 80 11.52 4.26 -3.24
C LEU A 80 13.03 4.08 -3.42
N PRO A 81 13.57 4.25 -4.64
CA PRO A 81 15.00 4.08 -4.86
C PRO A 81 15.80 5.19 -4.16
N GLY A 82 16.90 4.80 -3.51
CA GLY A 82 17.82 5.71 -2.82
C GLY A 82 17.43 6.06 -1.37
N MET A 83 16.33 5.52 -0.86
CA MET A 83 16.01 5.54 0.57
C MET A 83 16.61 4.29 1.25
N ASP A 84 16.75 4.30 2.58
CA ASP A 84 17.21 3.12 3.36
C ASP A 84 16.44 2.91 4.68
N TYR A 85 15.16 3.25 4.73
CA TYR A 85 14.33 2.99 5.91
C TYR A 85 13.95 1.50 6.01
N GLU A 86 13.86 0.97 7.24
CA GLU A 86 13.41 -0.41 7.47
C GLU A 86 11.93 -0.61 7.08
N ASP A 87 11.14 0.47 7.16
CA ASP A 87 9.73 0.53 6.78
C ASP A 87 9.54 0.94 5.30
N TYR A 88 8.28 0.94 4.85
CA TYR A 88 7.91 1.48 3.54
C TYR A 88 8.26 2.97 3.44
N ASP A 89 8.77 3.40 2.28
CA ASP A 89 9.20 4.79 2.10
C ASP A 89 8.05 5.73 1.76
N HIS A 90 6.97 5.20 1.19
CA HIS A 90 5.87 6.00 0.69
C HIS A 90 4.55 5.23 0.68
N ILE A 91 3.44 5.93 0.94
CA ILE A 91 2.09 5.39 0.91
C ILE A 91 1.34 5.96 -0.29
N VAL A 92 0.79 5.08 -1.13
CA VAL A 92 0.14 5.45 -2.38
C VAL A 92 -1.24 4.77 -2.52
N PRO A 93 -2.21 5.43 -3.16
CA PRO A 93 -3.50 4.83 -3.46
C PRO A 93 -3.51 4.17 -4.85
N ALA A 94 -3.86 2.88 -4.88
CA ALA A 94 -4.29 2.18 -6.09
C ALA A 94 -5.78 2.41 -6.35
N ILE A 95 -6.11 2.75 -7.59
CA ILE A 95 -7.46 3.15 -7.99
C ILE A 95 -8.06 2.30 -9.11
N GLY A 96 -7.25 1.46 -9.76
CA GLY A 96 -7.67 0.67 -10.90
C GLY A 96 -6.68 -0.44 -11.22
N ILE A 97 -7.15 -1.40 -12.02
CA ILE A 97 -6.34 -2.48 -12.56
C ILE A 97 -6.85 -2.85 -13.95
N ARG A 98 -5.95 -3.03 -14.91
CA ARG A 98 -6.24 -3.71 -16.17
C ARG A 98 -5.91 -5.17 -16.01
N TYR A 99 -6.86 -6.04 -16.36
CA TYR A 99 -6.75 -7.46 -16.12
C TYR A 99 -7.45 -8.26 -17.22
N LYS A 100 -7.03 -9.52 -17.39
CA LYS A 100 -7.73 -10.51 -18.22
C LYS A 100 -8.59 -11.45 -17.37
N ASN A 101 -8.07 -11.85 -16.20
CA ASN A 101 -8.75 -12.73 -15.24
C ASN A 101 -8.94 -12.00 -13.91
N ALA A 102 -10.16 -12.01 -13.37
CA ALA A 102 -10.52 -11.33 -12.12
C ALA A 102 -10.10 -12.10 -10.86
N GLU A 103 -9.97 -13.42 -10.94
CA GLU A 103 -9.91 -14.28 -9.75
C GLU A 103 -8.48 -14.56 -9.29
N GLU A 104 -7.52 -14.58 -10.21
CA GLU A 104 -6.13 -14.97 -9.94
C GLU A 104 -5.17 -13.81 -10.15
N TYR A 105 -4.01 -13.88 -9.50
CA TYR A 105 -2.87 -13.03 -9.84
C TYR A 105 -2.42 -13.36 -11.27
N ASP A 106 -2.22 -12.32 -12.08
CA ASP A 106 -1.65 -12.44 -13.42
C ASP A 106 -0.53 -11.39 -13.54
N PRO A 107 0.73 -11.80 -13.81
CA PRO A 107 1.83 -10.86 -13.96
C PRO A 107 1.63 -9.85 -15.12
N ASP A 108 0.77 -10.17 -16.10
CA ASP A 108 0.40 -9.26 -17.19
C ASP A 108 -0.61 -8.19 -16.76
N ASP A 109 -1.18 -8.28 -15.55
CA ASP A 109 -2.07 -7.24 -15.06
C ASP A 109 -1.32 -5.91 -14.91
N THR A 110 -2.00 -4.81 -15.15
CA THR A 110 -1.43 -3.47 -14.97
C THR A 110 -2.15 -2.73 -13.85
N LEU A 111 -1.44 -2.47 -12.76
CA LEU A 111 -1.91 -1.66 -11.65
C LEU A 111 -1.93 -0.19 -12.03
N ILE A 112 -2.98 0.52 -11.61
CA ILE A 112 -3.14 1.96 -11.81
C ILE A 112 -3.19 2.65 -10.44
N TYR A 113 -2.22 3.50 -10.14
CA TYR A 113 -2.09 4.17 -8.85
C TYR A 113 -1.55 5.59 -8.98
N TYR A 114 -1.69 6.42 -7.94
CA TYR A 114 -1.09 7.76 -7.90
C TYR A 114 0.16 7.75 -7.01
N ASP A 115 1.27 8.31 -7.52
CA ASP A 115 2.49 8.55 -6.74
C ASP A 115 2.35 9.71 -5.73
N LEU A 116 1.22 10.43 -5.76
CA LEU A 116 0.94 11.63 -4.96
C LEU A 116 1.87 12.82 -5.22
N TYR A 117 2.71 12.76 -6.24
CA TYR A 117 3.55 13.88 -6.71
C TYR A 117 3.12 14.38 -8.10
N SER A 118 2.55 13.49 -8.91
CA SER A 118 2.19 13.69 -10.30
C SER A 118 0.69 13.91 -10.48
N LYS A 119 0.31 14.67 -11.50
CA LYS A 119 -1.11 14.91 -11.84
C LYS A 119 -1.78 13.73 -12.55
N LYS A 120 -1.00 12.79 -13.07
CA LYS A 120 -1.45 11.60 -13.80
C LYS A 120 -1.12 10.35 -12.99
N PRO A 121 -1.96 9.30 -13.06
CA PRO A 121 -1.64 8.02 -12.44
C PRO A 121 -0.47 7.35 -13.18
N PHE A 122 0.23 6.49 -12.46
CA PHE A 122 1.16 5.51 -12.99
C PHE A 122 0.39 4.27 -13.41
N GLU A 123 0.91 3.60 -14.42
CA GLU A 123 0.44 2.30 -14.89
C GLU A 123 1.66 1.36 -14.86
N GLU A 124 1.58 0.29 -14.09
CA GLU A 124 2.71 -0.63 -13.94
C GLU A 124 2.27 -2.08 -13.97
N ALA A 125 2.98 -2.89 -14.75
CA ALA A 125 2.74 -4.32 -14.83
C ALA A 125 3.10 -5.00 -13.51
N LEU A 126 2.34 -6.03 -13.14
CA LEU A 126 2.52 -6.75 -11.88
C LEU A 126 3.60 -7.83 -11.94
N TYR A 127 4.56 -7.76 -12.88
CA TYR A 127 5.69 -8.68 -12.92
C TYR A 127 6.49 -8.60 -11.62
N GLU A 128 6.57 -9.73 -10.93
CA GLU A 128 7.30 -9.87 -9.66
C GLU A 128 8.76 -9.42 -9.77
N ASP A 129 9.41 -9.62 -10.92
CA ASP A 129 10.81 -9.20 -11.15
C ASP A 129 10.96 -7.70 -11.50
N GLU A 130 9.87 -7.00 -11.80
CA GLU A 130 9.86 -5.59 -12.21
C GLU A 130 9.32 -4.64 -11.13
N ILE A 131 8.13 -4.93 -10.59
CA ILE A 131 7.49 -4.14 -9.53
C ILE A 131 7.66 -4.81 -8.16
N GLY A 132 7.92 -6.11 -8.09
CA GLY A 132 8.27 -6.76 -6.83
C GLY A 132 9.74 -6.49 -6.49
N SER A 133 10.02 -6.08 -5.26
CA SER A 133 11.39 -5.98 -4.80
C SER A 133 11.56 -6.28 -3.32
N THR A 134 12.73 -6.78 -2.95
CA THR A 134 13.22 -6.66 -1.58
C THR A 134 13.80 -5.25 -1.39
N ARG A 135 13.89 -4.80 -0.14
CA ARG A 135 14.50 -3.50 0.17
C ARG A 135 15.88 -3.32 -0.47
N THR A 136 16.71 -4.36 -0.40
CA THR A 136 18.10 -4.36 -0.89
C THR A 136 18.22 -4.48 -2.40
N ALA A 137 17.16 -4.89 -3.11
CA ALA A 137 17.15 -5.08 -4.55
C ALA A 137 16.57 -3.89 -5.35
N MET A 138 16.17 -2.81 -4.65
CA MET A 138 15.59 -1.58 -5.22
C MET A 138 16.52 -0.76 -6.13
N SER A 139 17.78 -1.17 -6.27
CA SER A 139 18.78 -0.51 -7.13
C SER A 139 18.42 -0.49 -8.62
N ARG A 140 17.37 -1.19 -9.05
CA ARG A 140 16.95 -1.30 -10.46
C ARG A 140 16.07 -0.14 -10.95
N LYS A 141 15.39 0.59 -10.06
CA LYS A 141 14.54 1.73 -10.43
C LYS A 141 15.35 3.03 -10.34
N THR A 142 15.45 3.75 -11.46
CA THR A 142 16.21 5.03 -11.53
C THR A 142 15.35 6.26 -11.26
N ASN A 143 14.03 6.10 -11.20
CA ASN A 143 13.09 7.19 -10.95
C ASN A 143 12.67 7.20 -9.48
N ALA A 144 13.09 8.23 -8.74
CA ALA A 144 12.77 8.45 -7.32
C ALA A 144 11.28 8.51 -6.98
N LYS A 145 10.39 8.58 -7.99
CA LYS A 145 8.93 8.64 -7.81
C LYS A 145 8.21 7.36 -8.22
N ASN A 146 8.93 6.41 -8.83
CA ASN A 146 8.38 5.11 -9.18
C ASN A 146 8.98 4.03 -8.28
N GLY A 147 8.21 3.62 -7.27
CA GLY A 147 8.63 2.64 -6.28
C GLY A 147 8.25 1.21 -6.64
N CYS A 148 8.71 0.26 -5.84
CA CYS A 148 8.35 -1.15 -5.96
C CYS A 148 7.48 -1.60 -4.79
N LEU A 149 6.66 -2.59 -5.08
CA LEU A 149 5.93 -3.37 -4.09
C LEU A 149 6.89 -4.33 -3.35
N PRO A 150 6.75 -4.50 -2.04
CA PRO A 150 7.50 -5.49 -1.28
C PRO A 150 7.21 -6.91 -1.75
N LEU A 151 8.26 -7.72 -1.96
CA LEU A 151 8.09 -9.16 -2.19
C LEU A 151 7.60 -9.90 -0.94
N GLU A 152 8.13 -9.47 0.20
CA GLU A 152 7.84 -9.98 1.52
C GLU A 152 7.54 -8.81 2.43
N VAL A 153 6.56 -8.99 3.31
CA VAL A 153 6.31 -8.08 4.41
C VAL A 153 6.80 -8.78 5.67
N ASN A 154 8.02 -8.44 6.10
CA ASN A 154 8.59 -8.85 7.39
C ASN A 154 8.50 -7.64 8.32
N MET A 155 7.29 -7.32 8.78
CA MET A 155 7.13 -6.29 9.79
C MET A 155 7.40 -6.90 11.16
N ILE A 156 8.10 -6.15 12.03
CA ILE A 156 8.36 -6.53 13.41
C ILE A 156 7.01 -6.77 14.09
N ASP A 157 6.75 -8.00 14.51
CA ASP A 157 5.57 -8.33 15.30
C ASP A 157 5.80 -7.87 16.75
N PHE A 158 5.30 -6.69 17.07
CA PHE A 158 5.33 -6.16 18.44
C PHE A 158 4.52 -6.99 19.44
N ASN A 159 3.74 -7.99 18.99
CA ASN A 159 2.94 -8.84 19.88
C ASN A 159 3.65 -10.13 20.31
N ASN A 160 4.89 -10.40 19.84
CA ASN A 160 5.67 -11.56 20.25
C ASN A 160 6.74 -11.28 21.33
N GLU A 161 6.78 -10.07 21.89
CA GLU A 161 7.61 -9.73 23.07
C GLU A 161 6.77 -9.62 24.35
N ALA A 162 6.05 -10.69 24.71
CA ALA A 162 5.39 -10.85 26.01
C ALA A 162 5.86 -12.11 26.74
#